data_AF-A0A0T5ZRM9-F1
#
_entry.id   AF-A0A0T5ZRM9-F1
#
_cell.length_a   1.000
_cell.length_b   1.000
_cell.length_c   1.000
_cell.angle_alpha   90.00
_cell.angle_beta   90.00
_cell.angle_gamma   90.00
#
_symmetry.space_group_name_H-M   'P 1'
#
loop_
_entity.id
_entity.type
_entity.pdbx_description
1 polymer ?
#
loop_
_entity_poly.entity_id
_entity_poly.type
_entity_poly.pdbx_seq_one_letter_code
_entity_poly.pdbx_strand_id
1 'polypeptide(L)'
;MYLLGYNMSIAVWVGIIAVAGLAAQTGVVMIIYLDNAYEKRIKEGRMNTWNDLAEAIDEGAVQRVRPKMMTVMTMILGLLPLLWSQGAGADVIKRIAAPMVGGLITSTILTLLIIPAIYAIWKGRGLQQHREGKENG
;
A
#
# COMPACT_ATOMS: atom_id res chain seq x y z
N MET A 1 13.97 -5.76 -18.71
CA MET A 1 13.06 -6.69 -19.41
C MET A 1 13.22 -6.64 -20.93
N TYR A 2 13.26 -5.48 -21.61
CA TYR A 2 13.32 -5.43 -23.09
C TYR A 2 14.72 -5.57 -23.73
N LEU A 3 15.82 -5.40 -22.98
CA LEU A 3 17.18 -5.36 -23.55
C LEU A 3 18.01 -6.64 -23.39
N LEU A 4 17.52 -7.67 -22.69
CA LEU A 4 18.37 -8.77 -22.21
C LEU A 4 17.91 -10.20 -22.55
N GLY A 5 16.92 -10.40 -23.43
CA GLY A 5 16.61 -11.74 -23.96
C GLY A 5 16.31 -12.82 -22.90
N TYR A 6 15.89 -12.42 -21.70
CA TYR A 6 15.51 -13.37 -20.67
C TYR A 6 14.13 -13.92 -21.00
N ASN A 7 14.07 -15.19 -21.39
CA ASN A 7 12.81 -15.95 -21.45
C ASN A 7 12.02 -15.68 -20.16
N MET A 8 10.79 -15.18 -20.30
CA MET A 8 9.83 -15.03 -19.21
C MET A 8 9.72 -16.38 -18.50
N SER A 9 10.49 -16.54 -17.43
CA SER A 9 10.58 -17.81 -16.72
C SER A 9 9.40 -17.93 -15.76
N ILE A 10 8.91 -19.15 -15.55
CA ILE A 10 7.92 -19.47 -14.51
C ILE A 10 8.34 -18.87 -13.15
N ALA A 11 9.64 -18.84 -12.87
CA ALA A 11 10.22 -18.19 -11.69
C ALA A 11 9.84 -16.70 -11.56
N VAL A 12 9.87 -15.94 -12.66
CA VAL A 12 9.52 -14.51 -12.66
C VAL A 12 8.03 -14.32 -12.38
N TRP A 13 7.18 -15.17 -12.98
CA TRP A 13 5.73 -15.15 -12.73
C TRP A 13 5.38 -15.43 -11.27
N VAL A 14 6.05 -16.41 -10.66
CA VAL A 14 5.91 -16.71 -9.22
C VAL A 14 6.26 -15.48 -8.38
N GLY A 15 7.35 -14.78 -8.71
CA GLY A 15 7.74 -13.54 -8.04
C GLY A 15 6.69 -12.42 -8.16
N ILE A 16 6.10 -12.24 -9.35
CA ILE A 16 5.04 -11.25 -9.58
C ILE A 16 3.78 -11.57 -8.76
N ILE A 17 3.35 -12.84 -8.75
CA ILE A 17 2.18 -13.30 -7.98
C ILE A 17 2.41 -13.07 -6.48
N ALA A 18 3.62 -13.37 -5.98
CA ALA A 18 3.98 -13.14 -4.58
C ALA A 18 3.86 -11.65 -4.19
N VAL A 19 4.33 -10.73 -5.03
CA VAL A 19 4.15 -9.28 -4.78
C VAL A 19 2.69 -8.89 -4.81
N ALA A 20 1.90 -9.43 -5.74
CA ALA A 20 0.48 -9.10 -5.85
C ALA A 20 -0.27 -9.44 -4.55
N GLY A 21 0.01 -10.60 -3.94
CA GLY A 21 -0.54 -10.98 -2.63
C GLY A 21 -0.12 -10.01 -1.51
N LEU A 22 1.15 -9.64 -1.47
CA LEU A 22 1.68 -8.68 -0.49
C LEU A 22 1.10 -7.27 -0.67
N ALA A 23 0.90 -6.84 -1.91
CA ALA A 23 0.24 -5.59 -2.24
C ALA A 23 -1.23 -5.59 -1.79
N ALA A 24 -1.95 -6.70 -1.99
CA ALA A 24 -3.32 -6.85 -1.51
C ALA A 24 -3.40 -6.78 0.03
N GLN A 25 -2.52 -7.51 0.73
CA GLN A 25 -2.45 -7.48 2.20
C GLN A 25 -2.19 -6.06 2.72
N THR A 26 -1.18 -5.38 2.18
CA THR A 26 -0.84 -4.00 2.61
C THR A 26 -1.92 -2.99 2.22
N GLY A 27 -2.64 -3.21 1.11
CA GLY A 27 -3.79 -2.41 0.70
C GLY A 27 -4.98 -2.52 1.65
N VAL A 28 -5.35 -3.73 2.08
CA VAL A 28 -6.47 -3.94 3.03
C VAL A 28 -6.17 -3.33 4.40
N VAL A 29 -4.94 -3.51 4.90
CA VAL A 29 -4.49 -2.83 6.13
C VAL A 29 -4.55 -1.30 5.94
N MET A 30 -4.24 -0.83 4.72
CA MET A 30 -4.41 0.56 4.27
C MET A 30 -5.89 0.98 4.06
N ILE A 31 -6.89 0.15 4.28
CA ILE A 31 -8.29 0.62 4.40
C ILE A 31 -8.70 0.65 5.87
N ILE A 32 -8.46 -0.45 6.60
CA ILE A 32 -8.87 -0.63 8.00
C ILE A 32 -8.45 0.51 8.92
N TYR A 33 -7.17 0.89 8.93
CA TYR A 33 -6.66 1.99 9.75
C TYR A 33 -7.21 3.40 9.38
N LEU A 34 -7.60 3.65 8.13
CA LEU A 34 -8.22 4.90 7.67
C LEU A 34 -9.65 4.93 8.16
N ASP A 35 -10.36 3.81 8.06
CA ASP A 35 -11.67 3.64 8.67
C ASP A 35 -11.62 3.78 10.19
N ASN A 36 -10.62 3.20 10.86
CA ASN A 36 -10.44 3.37 12.30
C ASN A 36 -10.16 4.83 12.69
N ALA A 37 -9.30 5.54 11.94
CA ALA A 37 -9.01 6.95 12.16
C ALA A 37 -10.28 7.81 11.93
N TYR A 38 -11.03 7.49 10.88
CA TYR A 38 -12.30 8.14 10.55
C TYR A 38 -13.36 7.88 11.64
N GLU A 39 -13.62 6.63 12.01
CA GLU A 39 -14.59 6.27 13.05
C GLU A 39 -14.25 6.90 14.40
N LYS A 40 -12.96 6.94 14.77
CA LYS A 40 -12.51 7.60 15.98
C LYS A 40 -12.90 9.08 15.98
N ARG A 41 -12.64 9.79 14.88
CA ARG A 41 -12.99 11.21 14.72
C ARG A 41 -14.50 11.47 14.67
N ILE A 42 -15.30 10.54 14.12
CA ILE A 42 -16.76 10.59 14.20
C ILE A 42 -17.24 10.47 15.65
N LYS A 43 -16.75 9.46 16.39
CA LYS A 43 -17.14 9.24 17.79
C LYS A 43 -16.79 10.42 18.69
N GLU A 44 -15.73 11.14 18.35
CA GLU A 44 -15.30 12.36 19.03
C GLU A 44 -16.09 13.61 18.62
N GLY A 45 -17.02 13.51 17.66
CA GLY A 45 -17.84 14.63 17.17
C GLY A 45 -17.05 15.68 16.38
N ARG A 46 -15.81 15.39 16.00
CA ARG A 46 -14.86 16.31 15.36
C ARG A 46 -14.89 16.25 13.83
N MET A 47 -15.94 15.70 13.24
CA MET A 47 -15.99 15.45 11.80
C MET A 47 -17.06 16.30 11.12
N ASN A 48 -16.85 17.61 11.14
CA ASN A 48 -17.83 18.58 10.63
C ASN A 48 -17.34 19.31 9.37
N THR A 49 -16.03 19.32 9.13
CA THR A 49 -15.41 20.13 8.07
C THR A 49 -14.49 19.30 7.19
N TRP A 50 -14.32 19.72 5.94
CA TRP A 50 -13.33 19.14 5.02
C TRP A 50 -11.91 19.12 5.58
N ASN A 51 -11.56 20.12 6.40
CA ASN A 51 -10.27 20.21 7.08
C ASN A 51 -10.08 19.06 8.10
N ASP A 52 -11.15 18.66 8.80
CA ASP A 52 -11.12 17.57 9.77
C ASP A 52 -10.92 16.21 9.09
N LEU A 53 -11.46 16.05 7.87
CA LEU A 53 -11.25 14.87 7.04
C LEU A 53 -9.79 14.80 6.55
N ALA A 54 -9.22 15.92 6.10
CA ALA A 54 -7.83 15.97 5.67
C ALA A 54 -6.88 15.61 6.82
N GLU A 55 -7.13 16.13 8.02
CA GLU A 55 -6.34 15.84 9.21
C GLU A 55 -6.50 14.37 9.66
N ALA A 56 -7.70 13.79 9.58
CA ALA A 56 -7.92 12.37 9.87
C ALA A 56 -7.19 11.45 8.87
N ILE A 57 -7.14 11.83 7.59
CA ILE A 57 -6.40 11.10 6.56
C ILE A 57 -4.90 11.21 6.79
N ASP A 58 -4.39 12.38 7.15
CA ASP A 58 -2.97 12.59 7.45
C ASP A 58 -2.53 11.77 8.68
N GLU A 59 -3.31 11.84 9.77
CA GLU A 59 -3.06 11.06 10.99
C GLU A 59 -3.08 9.55 10.70
N GLY A 60 -4.05 9.08 9.90
CA GLY A 60 -4.17 7.69 9.47
C GLY A 60 -3.07 7.25 8.50
N ALA A 61 -2.60 8.15 7.63
CA ALA A 61 -1.50 7.89 6.69
C ALA A 61 -0.16 7.74 7.43
N VAL A 62 0.16 8.68 8.33
CA VAL A 62 1.41 8.67 9.12
C VAL A 62 1.49 7.44 10.03
N GLN A 63 0.39 7.07 10.70
CA GLN A 63 0.34 5.87 11.54
C GLN A 63 0.66 4.57 10.77
N ARG A 64 0.51 4.57 9.45
CA ARG A 64 0.79 3.41 8.59
C ARG A 64 2.17 3.41 7.96
N VAL A 65 2.79 4.56 7.76
CA VAL A 65 4.15 4.62 7.22
C VAL A 65 5.09 3.78 8.09
N ARG A 66 4.91 3.80 9.42
CA ARG A 66 5.69 2.96 10.36
C ARG A 66 5.52 1.45 10.10
N PRO A 67 4.31 0.84 10.20
CA PRO A 67 4.09 -0.56 9.84
C PRO A 67 4.52 -0.93 8.42
N LYS A 68 4.29 -0.06 7.43
CA LYS A 68 4.62 -0.35 6.03
C LYS A 68 6.12 -0.42 5.80
N MET A 69 6.86 0.53 6.37
CA MET A 69 8.32 0.55 6.31
C MET A 69 8.93 -0.66 7.02
N MET A 70 8.35 -1.11 8.14
CA MET A 70 8.79 -2.33 8.83
C MET A 70 8.75 -3.56 7.90
N THR A 71 7.63 -3.79 7.21
CA THR A 71 7.50 -4.92 6.28
C THR A 71 8.46 -4.81 5.10
N VAL A 72 8.59 -3.61 4.53
CA VAL A 72 9.50 -3.36 3.40
C VAL A 72 10.94 -3.62 3.80
N MET A 73 11.37 -3.14 4.96
CA MET A 73 12.71 -3.35 5.49
C MET A 73 12.99 -4.83 5.74
N THR A 74 12.08 -5.55 6.40
CA THR A 74 12.23 -7.00 6.65
C THR A 74 12.36 -7.77 5.35
N MET A 75 11.56 -7.42 4.33
CA MET A 75 11.58 -8.13 3.06
C MET A 75 12.83 -7.80 2.24
N ILE A 76 13.27 -6.55 2.22
CA ILE A 76 14.55 -6.18 1.60
C ILE A 76 15.67 -6.94 2.29
N LEU A 77 15.79 -6.88 3.62
CA LEU A 77 16.85 -7.55 4.37
C LEU A 77 16.84 -9.08 4.20
N GLY A 78 15.67 -9.71 4.07
CA GLY A 78 15.55 -11.15 3.84
C GLY A 78 15.87 -11.57 2.40
N LEU A 79 15.58 -10.72 1.41
CA LEU A 79 15.81 -11.02 -0.01
C LEU A 79 17.17 -10.55 -0.51
N LEU A 80 17.79 -9.57 0.15
CA LEU A 80 19.08 -8.99 -0.21
C LEU A 80 20.18 -10.06 -0.37
N PRO A 81 20.36 -11.01 0.58
CA PRO A 81 21.42 -12.02 0.48
C PRO A 81 21.13 -13.03 -0.65
N LEU A 82 19.85 -13.29 -0.92
CA LEU A 82 19.44 -14.21 -2.00
C LEU A 82 19.78 -13.66 -3.39
N LEU A 83 19.75 -12.33 -3.54
CA LEU A 83 20.15 -11.68 -4.79
C LEU A 83 21.66 -11.74 -5.03
N TRP A 84 22.47 -11.75 -3.97
CA TRP A 84 23.93 -11.86 -4.04
C TRP A 84 24.48 -13.28 -3.99
N SER A 85 23.64 -14.27 -3.65
CA SER A 85 24.05 -15.66 -3.56
C SER A 85 24.67 -16.18 -4.87
N GLN A 86 25.76 -16.92 -4.76
CA GLN A 86 26.44 -17.59 -5.89
C GLN A 86 26.55 -19.07 -5.53
N GLY A 87 25.82 -19.92 -6.25
CA GLY A 87 25.72 -21.35 -5.97
C GLY A 87 24.69 -22.03 -6.87
N ALA A 88 24.61 -23.36 -6.80
CA ALA A 88 23.62 -24.12 -7.57
C ALA A 88 22.19 -23.66 -7.25
N GLY A 89 21.39 -23.37 -8.27
CA GLY A 89 20.01 -22.87 -8.12
C GLY A 89 19.88 -21.36 -7.83
N ALA A 90 20.99 -20.63 -7.66
CA ALA A 90 20.97 -19.19 -7.41
C ALA A 90 20.28 -18.41 -8.54
N ASP A 91 20.44 -18.83 -9.80
CA ASP A 91 19.80 -18.17 -10.94
C ASP A 91 18.28 -18.23 -10.90
N VAL A 92 17.71 -19.33 -10.40
CA VAL A 92 16.26 -19.48 -10.27
C VAL A 92 15.75 -18.58 -9.14
N ILE A 93 16.42 -18.62 -7.98
CA ILE A 93 16.05 -17.80 -6.81
C ILE A 93 16.14 -16.30 -7.14
N LYS A 94 17.19 -15.86 -7.84
CA LYS A 94 17.34 -14.46 -8.28
C LYS A 94 16.21 -14.03 -9.21
N ARG A 95 15.76 -14.89 -10.13
CA ARG A 95 14.64 -14.62 -11.04
C ARG A 95 13.30 -14.50 -10.30
N ILE A 96 13.13 -15.17 -9.16
CA ILE A 96 11.95 -15.02 -8.29
C ILE A 96 12.06 -13.74 -7.44
N ALA A 97 13.22 -13.51 -6.81
CA ALA A 97 13.41 -12.43 -5.85
C ALA A 97 13.52 -11.04 -6.47
N ALA A 98 14.09 -10.91 -7.67
CA ALA A 98 14.27 -9.61 -8.32
C ALA A 98 12.95 -8.86 -8.61
N PRO A 99 11.92 -9.51 -9.21
CA PRO A 99 10.59 -8.91 -9.32
C PRO A 99 9.96 -8.57 -7.98
N MET A 100 10.25 -9.36 -6.93
CA MET A 100 9.68 -9.13 -5.61
C MET A 100 10.16 -7.82 -4.98
N VAL A 101 11.48 -7.57 -5.01
CA VAL A 101 12.05 -6.35 -4.46
C VAL A 101 11.56 -5.12 -5.24
N GLY A 102 11.61 -5.15 -6.57
CA GLY A 102 11.16 -4.03 -7.40
C GLY A 102 9.66 -3.76 -7.27
N GLY A 103 8.86 -4.83 -7.24
CA GLY A 103 7.41 -4.75 -7.08
C GLY A 103 7.01 -4.24 -5.69
N LEU A 104 7.72 -4.63 -4.64
CA LEU A 104 7.46 -4.17 -3.27
C LEU A 104 7.72 -2.67 -3.12
N ILE A 105 8.82 -2.16 -3.66
CA ILE A 105 9.14 -0.73 -3.63
C ILE A 105 8.09 0.06 -4.41
N THR A 106 7.82 -0.37 -5.65
CA THR A 106 6.87 0.31 -6.53
C THR A 106 5.46 0.30 -5.94
N SER A 107 4.96 -0.85 -5.50
CA SER A 107 3.65 -0.97 -4.84
C SER A 107 3.57 -0.20 -3.53
N THR A 108 4.68 -0.10 -2.79
CA THR A 108 4.70 0.69 -1.56
C THR A 108 4.43 2.16 -1.84
N ILE A 109 5.10 2.73 -2.84
CA ILE A 109 4.87 4.11 -3.28
C ILE A 109 3.44 4.25 -3.80
N LEU A 110 3.03 3.33 -4.68
CA LEU A 110 1.73 3.38 -5.33
C LEU A 110 0.58 3.33 -4.31
N THR A 111 0.61 2.39 -3.37
CA THR A 111 -0.45 2.23 -2.35
C THR A 111 -0.42 3.36 -1.32
N LEU A 112 0.73 3.97 -1.01
CA LEU A 112 0.80 5.14 -0.12
C LEU A 112 0.25 6.40 -0.77
N LEU A 113 0.28 6.53 -2.09
CA LEU A 113 -0.25 7.69 -2.80
C LEU A 113 -1.70 7.48 -3.25
N ILE A 114 -1.98 6.34 -3.90
CA ILE A 114 -3.27 6.09 -4.55
C ILE A 114 -4.39 5.82 -3.53
N ILE A 115 -4.16 4.98 -2.52
CA ILE A 115 -5.24 4.62 -1.57
C ILE A 115 -5.73 5.82 -0.76
N PRO A 116 -4.89 6.67 -0.14
CA PRO A 116 -5.42 7.83 0.58
C PRO A 116 -6.10 8.83 -0.37
N ALA A 117 -5.61 8.99 -1.62
CA ALA A 117 -6.27 9.83 -2.60
C ALA A 117 -7.68 9.33 -2.97
N ILE A 118 -7.82 8.02 -3.22
CA ILE A 118 -9.14 7.41 -3.49
C ILE A 118 -10.05 7.55 -2.27
N TYR A 119 -9.52 7.31 -1.07
CA TYR A 119 -10.28 7.41 0.18
C TYR A 119 -10.78 8.84 0.42
N ALA A 120 -9.94 9.85 0.18
CA ALA A 120 -10.28 11.26 0.28
C ALA A 120 -11.45 11.63 -0.65
N ILE A 121 -11.41 11.17 -1.90
CA ILE A 121 -12.48 11.42 -2.88
C ILE A 121 -13.78 10.74 -2.45
N TRP A 122 -13.70 9.49 -1.99
CA TRP A 122 -14.88 8.72 -1.62
C TRP A 122 -15.57 9.27 -0.36
N LYS A 123 -14.82 9.53 0.71
CA LYS A 123 -15.35 10.15 1.94
C LYS A 123 -15.75 11.61 1.75
N GLY A 124 -15.02 12.35 0.93
CA GLY A 124 -15.32 13.74 0.61
C GLY A 124 -16.71 13.91 -0.03
N ARG A 125 -17.08 13.00 -0.95
CA ARG A 125 -18.43 12.96 -1.53
C ARG A 125 -19.52 12.63 -0.48
N GLY A 126 -19.23 11.75 0.46
CA GLY A 126 -20.15 11.42 1.57
C GLY A 126 -20.41 12.60 2.52
N LEU A 127 -19.41 13.46 2.76
CA LEU A 127 -19.56 14.66 3.59
C LEU A 127 -20.38 15.77 2.91
N GLN A 128 -20.28 15.93 1.59
CA GLN A 128 -21.12 16.89 0.83
C GLN A 128 -22.60 16.55 0.94
N GLN A 129 -22.94 15.25 0.85
CA GLN A 129 -24.33 14.79 0.88
C GLN A 129 -25.00 14.97 2.25
N HIS A 130 -24.23 14.92 3.35
CA HIS A 130 -24.72 15.20 4.71
C HIS A 130 -24.97 16.69 4.96
N ARG A 131 -24.33 17.58 4.20
CA ARG A 131 -24.51 19.03 4.32
C ARG A 131 -25.78 19.50 3.59
N GLU A 132 -26.04 18.97 2.39
CA GLU A 132 -27.25 19.26 1.62
C GLU A 132 -28.54 18.79 2.33
N GLY A 133 -28.46 17.71 3.12
CA GLY A 133 -29.59 17.23 3.92
C GLY A 133 -29.94 18.09 5.15
N LYS A 134 -29.03 18.97 5.61
CA LYS A 134 -29.28 19.89 6.74
C LYS A 134 -29.70 21.30 6.32
N GLU A 135 -29.59 21.63 5.04
CA GLU A 135 -30.01 22.93 4.49
C GLU A 135 -31.46 22.91 3.96
N ASN A 136 -32.02 21.70 3.74
CA ASN A 136 -33.36 21.48 3.16
C ASN A 136 -34.40 20.93 4.16
N GLY A 137 -34.14 20.93 5.47
CA GLY A 137 -35.08 20.48 6.51
C GLY A 137 -35.12 21.44 7.67
#